data_AF-A0ABD6E745-F1
#
_entry.id   AF-A0ABD6E745-F1
#
_cell.length_a   1.000
_cell.length_b   1.000
_cell.length_c   1.000
_cell.angle_alpha   90.00
_cell.angle_beta   90.00
_cell.angle_gamma   90.00
#
_symmetry.space_group_name_H-M   'P 1'
#
loop_
_entity.id
_entity.type
_entity.pdbx_description
1 polymer ?
#
loop_
_entity_poly.entity_id
_entity_poly.type
_entity_poly.pdbx_seq_one_letter_code
_entity_poly.pdbx_strand_id
1 'polypeptide(L)'
;MYLVIVQKIIKSNKIYPDCMSNDKIESERKYECHRCWLEMKKEEVETFGPNIIIDVCPKCKGIWLDKGELGKLLKDKKLTNYLTKHIGTKSRSPMICPRCGNTMDIEKAEDIEVDVCLTCNGVWLDEGELEKLKETSKEGFEPDELAKFEEKEEERLYKKRNSSLNKFFKKFTK
;
A
#
# COMPACT_ATOMS: atom_id res chain seq x y z
N MET A 1 19.21 14.23 -16.61
CA MET A 1 18.58 13.02 -16.03
C MET A 1 17.05 13.13 -16.01
N TYR A 2 16.47 14.23 -15.50
CA TYR A 2 15.03 14.51 -15.49
C TYR A 2 14.36 14.43 -16.89
N LEU A 3 15.00 15.01 -17.92
CA LEU A 3 14.50 15.01 -19.30
C LEU A 3 14.42 13.60 -19.94
N VAL A 4 15.29 12.67 -19.52
CA VAL A 4 15.30 11.29 -20.06
C VAL A 4 14.14 10.46 -19.47
N ILE A 5 13.75 10.74 -18.23
CA ILE A 5 12.61 10.11 -17.55
C ILE A 5 11.31 10.56 -18.23
N VAL A 6 11.14 11.87 -18.45
CA VAL A 6 9.95 12.42 -19.12
C VAL A 6 9.83 11.91 -20.56
N GLN A 7 10.94 11.82 -21.31
CA GLN A 7 10.91 11.30 -22.68
C GLN A 7 10.62 9.79 -22.76
N LYS A 8 10.96 8.99 -21.74
CA LYS A 8 10.57 7.57 -21.68
C LYS A 8 9.09 7.39 -21.34
N ILE A 9 8.56 8.20 -20.43
CA ILE A 9 7.12 8.21 -20.09
C ILE A 9 6.28 8.59 -21.31
N ILE A 10 6.72 9.56 -22.13
CA ILE A 10 6.01 9.98 -23.35
C ILE A 10 6.12 8.95 -24.50
N LYS A 11 7.20 8.15 -24.56
CA LYS A 11 7.40 7.14 -25.63
C LYS A 11 6.59 5.86 -25.42
N SER A 12 6.16 5.57 -24.20
CA SER A 12 5.24 4.48 -23.93
C SER A 12 3.85 5.07 -23.80
N ASN A 13 3.02 4.91 -24.84
CA ASN A 13 1.59 5.26 -24.82
C ASN A 13 0.83 4.32 -23.86
N LYS A 14 1.30 4.22 -22.60
CA LYS A 14 0.84 3.31 -21.56
C LYS A 14 -0.46 3.85 -21.01
N ILE A 15 -1.54 3.19 -21.40
CA ILE A 15 -2.85 3.38 -20.82
C ILE A 15 -2.86 2.50 -19.57
N TYR A 16 -2.65 3.10 -18.39
CA TYR A 16 -2.89 2.38 -17.14
C TYR A 16 -4.40 2.17 -16.99
N PRO A 17 -4.86 0.96 -16.66
CA PRO A 17 -6.28 0.73 -16.43
C PRO A 17 -6.75 1.57 -15.24
N ASP A 18 -7.99 2.04 -15.29
CA ASP A 18 -8.59 2.72 -14.15
C ASP A 18 -8.55 1.79 -12.93
N CYS A 19 -8.03 2.28 -11.82
CA CYS A 19 -8.00 1.58 -10.55
C CYS A 19 -9.39 1.08 -10.08
N MET A 20 -10.47 1.70 -10.57
CA MET A 20 -11.86 1.38 -10.27
C MET A 20 -12.56 0.57 -11.38
N SER A 21 -11.87 0.23 -12.49
CA SER A 21 -12.45 -0.62 -13.53
C SER A 21 -12.59 -2.06 -13.05
N ASN A 22 -13.78 -2.60 -13.27
CA ASN A 22 -14.14 -3.97 -12.93
C ASN A 22 -13.66 -4.93 -14.04
N ASP A 23 -12.37 -4.83 -14.39
CA ASP A 23 -11.79 -5.69 -15.41
C ASP A 23 -11.68 -7.10 -14.85
N LYS A 24 -12.59 -7.95 -15.33
CA LYS A 24 -12.57 -9.39 -15.07
C LYS A 24 -11.19 -9.90 -15.44
N ILE A 25 -10.52 -10.43 -14.41
CA ILE A 25 -9.23 -11.15 -14.39
C ILE A 25 -8.07 -10.30 -13.80
N GLU A 26 -8.11 -10.11 -12.48
CA GLU A 26 -7.00 -9.57 -11.67
C GLU A 26 -5.75 -10.48 -11.71
N SER A 27 -5.96 -11.80 -11.88
CA SER A 27 -4.90 -12.82 -11.90
C SER A 27 -4.02 -12.85 -13.17
N GLU A 28 -4.41 -12.19 -14.26
CA GLU A 28 -3.66 -12.15 -15.52
C GLU A 28 -2.95 -10.81 -15.76
N ARG A 29 -3.10 -9.84 -14.85
CA ARG A 29 -2.42 -8.56 -14.96
C ARG A 29 -0.91 -8.76 -14.86
N LYS A 30 -0.20 -8.13 -15.80
CA LYS A 30 1.25 -8.08 -15.86
C LYS A 30 1.71 -6.72 -15.37
N TYR A 31 2.51 -6.73 -14.31
CA TYR A 31 3.09 -5.51 -13.77
C TYR A 31 4.51 -5.31 -14.30
N GLU A 32 4.91 -4.05 -14.38
CA GLU A 32 6.29 -3.68 -14.66
C GLU A 32 6.93 -3.11 -13.41
N CYS A 33 8.14 -3.58 -13.10
CA CYS A 33 8.91 -3.06 -11.98
C CYS A 33 9.29 -1.60 -12.21
N HIS A 34 9.06 -0.73 -11.23
CA HIS A 34 9.33 0.69 -11.41
C HIS A 34 10.81 1.08 -11.40
N ARG A 35 11.66 0.29 -10.73
CA ARG A 35 13.12 0.50 -10.70
C ARG A 35 13.79 0.03 -11.99
N CYS A 36 13.27 -1.03 -12.60
CA CYS A 36 13.94 -1.75 -13.68
C CYS A 36 13.24 -1.63 -15.05
N TRP A 37 11.96 -1.26 -15.07
CA TRP A 37 11.07 -1.31 -16.24
C TRP A 37 11.07 -2.69 -16.92
N LEU A 38 11.12 -3.74 -16.10
CA LEU A 38 11.03 -5.14 -16.52
C LEU A 38 9.69 -5.73 -16.10
N GLU A 39 9.12 -6.61 -16.92
CA GLU A 39 7.95 -7.41 -16.55
C GLU A 39 8.25 -8.23 -15.29
N MET A 40 7.36 -8.14 -14.31
CA MET A 40 7.44 -8.88 -13.05
C MET A 40 6.96 -10.31 -13.25
N LYS A 41 7.57 -11.24 -12.52
CA LYS A 41 7.22 -12.66 -12.56
C LYS A 41 6.28 -12.98 -11.42
N LYS A 42 5.26 -13.80 -11.70
CA LYS A 42 4.39 -14.34 -10.66
C LYS A 42 5.11 -15.46 -9.92
N GLU A 43 5.14 -15.37 -8.61
CA GLU A 43 5.71 -16.38 -7.71
C GLU A 43 4.64 -16.79 -6.69
N GLU A 44 4.51 -18.09 -6.45
CA GLU A 44 3.62 -18.61 -5.43
C GLU A 44 4.35 -18.67 -4.10
N VAL A 45 3.81 -17.99 -3.09
CA VAL A 45 4.28 -18.07 -1.71
C VAL A 45 3.40 -19.05 -0.95
N GLU A 46 4.04 -20.11 -0.47
CA GLU A 46 3.41 -21.05 0.45
C GLU A 46 3.08 -20.33 1.76
N THR A 47 1.82 -20.40 2.15
CA THR A 47 1.37 -19.94 3.46
C THR A 47 0.63 -21.06 4.17
N PHE A 48 0.44 -20.93 5.48
CA PHE A 48 -0.44 -21.84 6.23
C PHE A 48 -1.90 -21.50 5.90
N GLY A 49 -2.33 -21.76 4.66
CA GLY A 49 -3.55 -21.27 4.04
C GLY A 49 -3.51 -21.45 2.51
N PRO A 50 -4.38 -20.74 1.75
CA PRO A 50 -4.27 -20.71 0.29
C PRO A 50 -2.93 -20.09 -0.12
N ASN A 51 -2.31 -20.64 -1.17
CA ASN A 51 -1.13 -20.02 -1.79
C ASN A 51 -1.48 -18.59 -2.22
N ILE A 52 -0.52 -17.69 -2.03
CA ILE A 52 -0.63 -16.30 -2.45
C ILE A 52 0.29 -16.12 -3.63
N ILE A 53 -0.22 -15.55 -4.71
CA ILE A 53 0.56 -15.24 -5.90
C ILE A 53 1.04 -13.80 -5.74
N ILE A 54 2.34 -13.59 -5.70
CA ILE A 54 2.96 -12.26 -5.65
C ILE A 54 3.67 -11.97 -6.95
N ASP A 55 3.84 -10.70 -7.29
CA ASP A 55 4.62 -10.29 -8.46
C ASP A 55 6.01 -9.83 -8.00
N VAL A 56 7.07 -10.47 -8.52
CA VAL A 56 8.47 -10.25 -8.13
C VAL A 56 9.30 -9.78 -9.33
N CYS A 57 10.07 -8.71 -9.15
CA CYS A 57 11.00 -8.25 -10.17
C CYS A 57 12.17 -9.25 -10.32
N PRO A 58 12.46 -9.77 -11.52
CA PRO A 58 13.57 -10.71 -11.71
C PRO A 58 14.96 -10.09 -11.48
N LYS A 59 15.08 -8.76 -11.53
CA LYS A 59 16.35 -8.03 -11.44
C LYS A 59 16.64 -7.45 -10.07
N CYS A 60 15.78 -6.58 -9.55
CA CYS A 60 15.98 -5.91 -8.26
C CYS A 60 15.25 -6.58 -7.10
N LYS A 61 14.57 -7.71 -7.34
CA LYS A 61 13.82 -8.47 -6.32
C LYS A 61 12.70 -7.71 -5.59
N GLY A 62 12.35 -6.51 -6.05
CA GLY A 62 11.21 -5.77 -5.53
C GLY A 62 9.91 -6.52 -5.78
N ILE A 63 8.99 -6.42 -4.82
CA ILE A 63 7.75 -7.20 -4.74
C ILE A 63 6.57 -6.24 -4.85
N TRP A 64 5.61 -6.60 -5.69
CA TRP A 64 4.30 -5.97 -5.73
C TRP A 64 3.28 -6.91 -5.09
N LEU A 65 2.44 -6.32 -4.24
CA LEU A 65 1.34 -6.98 -3.55
C LEU A 65 0.04 -6.25 -3.89
N ASP A 66 -0.94 -6.99 -4.37
CA ASP A 66 -2.27 -6.45 -4.59
C ASP A 66 -3.02 -6.24 -3.27
N LYS A 67 -4.17 -5.57 -3.36
CA LYS A 67 -4.96 -5.19 -2.20
C LYS A 67 -5.24 -6.38 -1.28
N GLY A 68 -4.76 -6.27 -0.04
CA GLY A 68 -5.01 -7.23 1.02
C GLY A 68 -4.09 -8.47 1.01
N GLU A 69 -3.16 -8.59 0.06
CA GLU A 69 -2.19 -9.69 0.05
C GLU A 69 -1.18 -9.58 1.18
N LEU A 70 -0.71 -8.36 1.48
CA LEU A 70 0.16 -8.10 2.62
C LEU A 70 -0.42 -8.66 3.93
N GLY A 71 -1.72 -8.43 4.16
CA GLY A 71 -2.41 -8.95 5.35
C GLY A 71 -2.49 -10.47 5.42
N LYS A 72 -2.62 -11.14 4.26
CA LYS A 72 -2.62 -12.60 4.20
C LYS A 72 -1.22 -13.19 4.44
N LEU A 73 -0.18 -12.50 3.96
CA LEU A 73 1.22 -12.91 4.14
C LEU A 73 1.70 -12.75 5.59
N LEU A 74 1.38 -11.61 6.22
CA LEU A 74 1.83 -11.30 7.58
C LEU A 74 0.96 -11.95 8.66
N LYS A 75 -0.33 -12.17 8.37
CA LYS A 75 -1.36 -12.62 9.32
C LYS A 75 -1.51 -11.74 10.57
N ASP A 76 -0.85 -10.60 10.60
CA ASP A 76 -0.98 -9.57 11.63
C ASP A 76 -1.82 -8.42 11.09
N LYS A 77 -3.08 -8.40 11.52
CA LYS A 77 -4.02 -7.33 11.17
C LYS A 77 -3.61 -5.98 11.77
N LYS A 78 -2.95 -5.95 12.92
CA LYS A 78 -2.54 -4.71 13.59
C LYS A 78 -1.46 -4.02 12.75
N LEU A 79 -0.38 -4.74 12.44
CA LEU A 79 0.70 -4.24 11.58
C LEU A 79 0.20 -3.89 10.17
N THR A 80 -0.59 -4.78 9.55
CA THR A 80 -1.12 -4.53 8.20
C THR A 80 -2.01 -3.30 8.18
N ASN A 81 -2.92 -3.16 9.13
CA ASN A 81 -3.77 -1.98 9.21
C ASN A 81 -2.92 -0.74 9.43
N TYR A 82 -1.96 -0.77 10.36
CA TYR A 82 -1.09 0.38 10.60
C TYR A 82 -0.39 0.86 9.33
N LEU A 83 0.23 -0.05 8.57
CA LEU A 83 0.90 0.24 7.30
C LEU A 83 -0.04 0.65 6.16
N THR A 84 -1.35 0.45 6.27
CA THR A 84 -2.30 0.74 5.17
C THR A 84 -3.46 1.66 5.57
N LYS A 85 -3.43 2.19 6.80
CA LYS A 85 -4.47 3.05 7.39
C LYS A 85 -4.25 4.52 7.07
N HIS A 86 -3.00 4.95 6.95
CA HIS A 86 -2.66 6.35 6.80
C HIS A 86 -2.55 6.72 5.31
N ILE A 87 -3.27 7.78 4.94
CA ILE A 87 -3.46 8.25 3.57
C ILE A 87 -3.11 9.74 3.56
N GLY A 88 -2.04 10.13 2.85
CA GLY A 88 -1.94 11.44 2.20
C GLY A 88 -1.39 12.63 3.00
N THR A 89 -0.68 12.45 4.12
CA THR A 89 -0.10 13.60 4.86
C THR A 89 1.40 13.81 4.62
N LYS A 90 2.14 12.79 4.13
CA LYS A 90 3.57 12.88 3.80
C LYS A 90 3.88 12.13 2.49
N SER A 91 3.43 12.70 1.37
CA SER A 91 3.58 12.12 0.04
C SER A 91 4.91 12.52 -0.62
N ARG A 92 5.92 11.64 -0.53
CA ARG A 92 7.21 11.81 -1.25
C ARG A 92 7.80 10.50 -1.79
N SER A 93 7.01 9.43 -1.93
CA SER A 93 7.56 8.25 -2.61
C SER A 93 7.97 8.64 -4.04
N PRO A 94 9.18 8.28 -4.49
CA PRO A 94 9.53 8.39 -5.90
C PRO A 94 8.81 7.35 -6.77
N MET A 95 7.99 6.46 -6.17
CA MET A 95 7.38 5.34 -6.84
C MET A 95 6.06 5.66 -7.53
N ILE A 96 5.89 4.98 -8.66
CA ILE A 96 4.65 4.95 -9.41
C ILE A 96 4.04 3.57 -9.23
N CYS A 97 2.77 3.55 -8.85
CA CYS A 97 1.97 2.34 -8.70
C CYS A 97 1.95 1.57 -10.03
N PRO A 98 2.47 0.33 -10.10
CA PRO A 98 2.45 -0.47 -11.32
C PRO A 98 1.04 -0.87 -11.75
N ARG A 99 0.05 -0.84 -10.84
CA ARG A 99 -1.35 -1.18 -11.14
C ARG A 99 -2.13 -0.05 -11.79
N CYS A 100 -1.96 1.19 -11.33
CA CYS A 100 -2.81 2.32 -11.77
C CYS A 100 -2.04 3.57 -12.20
N GLY A 101 -0.70 3.59 -12.11
CA GLY A 101 0.12 4.72 -12.57
C GLY A 101 0.13 5.95 -11.66
N ASN A 102 -0.58 5.92 -10.51
CA ASN A 102 -0.56 7.02 -9.54
C ASN A 102 0.72 6.99 -8.70
N THR A 103 1.09 8.15 -8.13
CA THR A 103 2.16 8.24 -7.13
C THR A 103 1.79 7.48 -5.86
N MET A 104 2.78 6.88 -5.23
CA MET A 104 2.62 6.16 -3.96
C MET A 104 3.01 7.05 -2.76
N ASP A 105 2.62 6.62 -1.57
CA ASP A 105 3.03 7.21 -0.29
C ASP A 105 3.94 6.24 0.47
N ILE A 106 4.83 6.75 1.32
CA ILE A 106 5.69 5.93 2.18
C ILE A 106 5.06 5.82 3.55
N GLU A 107 4.78 4.61 3.98
CA GLU A 107 4.42 4.25 5.35
C GLU A 107 5.61 3.55 6.02
N LYS A 108 5.72 3.67 7.34
CA LYS A 108 6.86 3.11 8.09
C LYS A 108 6.40 2.27 9.24
N ALA A 109 6.94 1.06 9.38
CA ALA A 109 6.89 0.28 10.61
C ALA A 109 8.33 0.07 11.07
N GLU A 110 8.69 0.69 12.19
CA GLU A 110 10.07 0.69 12.71
C GLU A 110 11.05 1.28 11.68
N ASP A 111 12.07 0.52 11.25
CA ASP A 111 13.02 0.91 10.21
C ASP A 111 12.60 0.48 8.79
N ILE A 112 11.42 -0.15 8.65
CA ILE A 112 10.92 -0.68 7.40
C ILE A 112 10.04 0.37 6.73
N GLU A 113 10.42 0.78 5.51
CA GLU A 113 9.63 1.66 4.66
C GLU A 113 8.78 0.81 3.71
N VAL A 114 7.53 1.19 3.50
CA VAL A 114 6.60 0.47 2.63
C VAL A 114 5.89 1.48 1.75
N ASP A 115 5.94 1.27 0.44
CA ASP A 115 5.26 2.13 -0.52
C ASP A 115 3.81 1.68 -0.70
N VAL A 116 2.85 2.56 -0.46
CA VAL A 116 1.41 2.27 -0.52
C VAL A 116 0.72 3.15 -1.55
N CYS A 117 -0.04 2.53 -2.45
CA CYS A 117 -0.89 3.25 -3.38
C CYS A 117 -2.21 3.62 -2.70
N LEU A 118 -2.48 4.91 -2.54
CA LEU A 118 -3.72 5.41 -1.92
C LEU A 118 -4.99 5.17 -2.75
N THR A 119 -4.83 4.78 -4.01
CA THR A 119 -5.96 4.60 -4.94
C THR A 119 -6.41 3.15 -5.03
N CYS A 120 -5.47 2.21 -5.17
CA CYS A 120 -5.79 0.79 -5.29
C CYS A 120 -5.45 -0.03 -4.05
N ASN A 121 -4.83 0.57 -3.04
CA ASN A 121 -4.35 -0.07 -1.80
C ASN A 121 -3.37 -1.23 -2.07
N GLY A 122 -2.67 -1.17 -3.21
CA GLY A 122 -1.55 -2.06 -3.50
C GLY A 122 -0.29 -1.56 -2.81
N VAL A 123 0.61 -2.49 -2.54
CA VAL A 123 1.83 -2.28 -1.75
C VAL A 123 3.05 -2.68 -2.57
N TRP A 124 4.07 -1.84 -2.55
CA TRP A 124 5.38 -2.15 -3.07
C TRP A 124 6.37 -2.34 -1.92
N LEU A 125 7.17 -3.40 -2.01
CA LEU A 125 8.26 -3.72 -1.10
C LEU A 125 9.56 -3.83 -1.89
N ASP A 126 10.64 -3.30 -1.33
CA ASP A 126 11.99 -3.56 -1.80
C ASP A 126 12.50 -4.92 -1.33
N GLU A 127 13.66 -5.32 -1.87
CA GLU A 127 14.32 -6.57 -1.53
C GLU A 127 14.56 -6.69 -0.02
N GLY A 128 14.07 -7.77 0.59
CA GLY A 128 14.28 -8.07 2.01
C GLY A 128 13.27 -7.42 2.98
N GLU A 129 12.43 -6.49 2.53
CA GLU A 129 11.44 -5.83 3.41
C GLU A 129 10.32 -6.78 3.84
N LEU A 130 9.91 -7.71 2.97
CA LEU A 130 8.89 -8.71 3.32
C LEU A 130 9.36 -9.61 4.47
N GLU A 131 10.61 -10.03 4.45
CA GLU A 131 11.23 -10.85 5.49
C GLU A 131 11.27 -10.09 6.82
N LYS A 132 11.73 -8.84 6.80
CA LYS A 132 11.73 -7.97 7.99
C LYS A 132 10.33 -7.78 8.55
N LEU A 133 9.33 -7.51 7.72
CA LEU A 133 7.93 -7.37 8.17
C LEU A 133 7.41 -8.64 8.82
N LYS A 134 7.79 -9.82 8.32
CA LYS A 134 7.44 -11.11 8.95
C LYS A 134 8.13 -11.28 10.30
N GLU A 135 9.35 -10.79 10.48
CA GLU A 135 10.07 -10.81 11.75
C GLU A 135 9.42 -9.86 12.75
N THR A 136 9.20 -8.59 12.38
CA THR A 136 8.48 -7.60 13.20
C THR A 136 7.08 -8.10 13.61
N SER A 137 6.36 -8.75 12.70
CA SER A 137 5.07 -9.40 13.00
C SER A 137 5.18 -10.49 14.09
N LYS A 138 6.24 -11.31 14.05
CA LYS A 138 6.47 -12.37 15.05
C LYS A 138 6.90 -11.82 16.41
N GLU A 139 7.70 -10.77 16.42
CA GLU A 139 8.19 -10.13 17.64
C GLU A 139 7.11 -9.32 18.36
N GLY A 140 6.04 -8.94 17.65
CA GLY A 140 4.89 -8.25 18.19
C GLY A 140 5.02 -6.75 17.97
N PHE A 141 4.60 -6.30 16.80
CA PHE A 141 4.65 -4.90 16.41
C PHE A 141 3.89 -3.99 17.40
N GLU A 142 4.61 -3.00 17.92
CA GLU A 142 4.03 -1.89 18.69
C GLU A 142 4.27 -0.56 17.96
N PRO A 143 3.20 0.17 17.59
CA PRO A 143 3.35 1.50 17.01
C PRO A 143 4.19 2.41 17.90
N ASP A 144 4.94 3.33 17.29
CA ASP A 144 5.71 4.31 18.06
C ASP A 144 4.79 5.28 18.85
N GLU A 145 5.40 6.04 19.76
CA GLU A 145 4.64 6.98 20.61
C GLU A 145 3.96 8.09 19.80
N LEU A 146 4.51 8.46 18.63
CA LEU A 146 3.92 9.48 17.77
C LEU A 146 2.65 8.93 17.09
N ALA A 147 2.71 7.72 16.55
CA ALA A 147 1.57 7.01 15.98
C ALA A 147 0.46 6.79 17.01
N LYS A 148 0.81 6.39 18.23
CA LYS A 148 -0.15 6.26 19.34
C LYS A 148 -0.82 7.59 19.67
N PHE A 149 -0.07 8.70 19.62
CA PHE A 149 -0.61 10.03 19.85
C PHE A 149 -1.57 10.45 18.74
N GLU A 150 -1.16 10.26 17.47
CA GLU A 150 -1.98 10.56 16.29
C GLU A 150 -3.31 9.79 16.32
N GLU A 151 -3.29 8.48 16.63
CA GLU A 151 -4.49 7.66 16.74
C GLU A 151 -5.44 8.15 17.86
N LYS A 152 -4.90 8.52 19.03
CA LYS A 152 -5.70 9.07 20.13
C LYS A 152 -6.35 10.41 19.76
N GLU A 153 -5.61 11.29 19.08
CA GLU A 153 -6.14 12.58 18.64
C GLU A 153 -7.19 12.40 17.54
N GLU A 154 -7.01 11.48 16.59
CA GLU A 154 -8.02 11.11 15.60
C GLU A 154 -9.32 10.62 16.26
N GLU A 155 -9.22 9.70 17.23
CA GLU A 155 -10.38 9.18 17.95
C GLU A 155 -11.13 10.29 18.71
N ARG A 156 -10.38 11.19 19.34
CA ARG A 156 -10.91 12.38 20.03
C ARG A 156 -11.65 13.30 19.06
N LEU A 157 -11.06 13.57 17.90
CA LEU A 157 -11.67 14.39 16.84
C LEU A 157 -12.94 13.73 16.27
N TYR A 158 -12.92 12.41 16.04
CA TYR A 158 -14.07 11.65 15.58
C TYR A 158 -15.25 11.75 16.57
N LYS A 159 -15.01 11.49 17.86
CA LYS A 159 -16.02 11.61 18.92
C LYS A 159 -16.63 13.02 18.98
N LYS A 160 -15.80 14.06 18.82
CA LYS A 160 -16.25 15.45 18.77
C LYS A 160 -17.14 15.73 17.55
N ARG A 161 -16.75 15.29 16.35
CA ARG A 161 -17.54 15.44 15.11
C ARG A 161 -18.89 14.73 15.22
N ASN A 162 -18.92 13.49 15.70
CA ASN A 162 -20.16 12.71 15.85
C ASN A 162 -21.08 13.27 16.95
N SER A 163 -20.52 13.79 18.05
CA SER A 163 -21.31 14.48 19.08
C SER A 163 -21.97 15.74 18.53
N SER A 164 -21.23 16.56 17.77
CA SER A 164 -21.76 17.74 17.09
C SER A 164 -22.83 17.39 16.05
N LEU A 165 -22.61 16.35 15.23
CA LEU A 165 -23.59 15.89 14.24
C LEU A 165 -24.85 15.34 14.90
N ASN A 166 -24.73 14.48 15.91
CA ASN A 166 -25.89 13.96 16.64
C ASN A 166 -26.68 15.07 17.33
N LYS A 167 -26.01 16.10 17.86
CA LYS A 167 -26.64 17.29 18.42
C LYS A 167 -27.35 18.11 17.34
N PHE A 168 -26.76 18.21 16.16
CA PHE A 168 -27.36 18.87 15.00
C PHE A 168 -28.59 18.11 14.48
N PHE A 169 -28.51 16.80 14.23
CA PHE A 169 -29.64 15.99 13.75
C PHE A 169 -30.81 15.93 14.74
N LYS A 170 -30.56 15.89 16.05
CA LYS A 170 -31.62 16.01 17.08
C LYS A 170 -32.39 17.35 17.04
N LYS A 171 -31.82 18.38 16.40
CA LYS A 171 -32.47 19.69 16.21
C LYS A 171 -33.42 19.71 15.01
N PHE A 172 -33.27 18.79 14.05
CA PHE A 172 -34.09 18.69 12.83
C PHE A 172 -35.21 17.64 12.93
N THR A 173 -35.21 16.80 13.95
CA THR A 173 -36.27 15.82 14.23
C THR A 173 -37.31 16.35 15.21
N LYS A 174 -37.53 17.67 15.26
CA LYS A 174 -38.51 18.34 16.13
C LYS A 174 -39.33 19.33 15.33
#